data_AF-A0A7S0LPE3-F1
#
_entry.id   AF-A0A7S0LPE3-F1
#
_cell.length_a   1.000
_cell.length_b   1.000
_cell.length_c   1.000
_cell.angle_alpha   90.00
_cell.angle_beta   90.00
_cell.angle_gamma   90.00
#
_symmetry.space_group_name_H-M   'P 1'
#
loop_
_entity.id
_entity.type
_entity.pdbx_description
1 polymer ?
#
loop_
_entity_poly.entity_id
_entity_poly.type
_entity_poly.pdbx_seq_one_letter_code
_entity_poly.pdbx_strand_id
1 'polypeptide(L)'
;QAQLDHFVACGYSVLAYDAYGCGRSPKPLEWECYSTAELEADLVALLRRFVTNRTSTVLIAHSMGCSLALSIAAKASVPVAGLCLLGPFVRAPEAAAHPLFRLPHGCLTLLQPMLA
;
A
#
# COMPACT_ATOMS: atom_id res chain seq x y z
N GLN A 1 -0.29 -4.35 -14.80
CA GLN A 1 0.77 -4.99 -15.61
C GLN A 1 1.55 -3.97 -16.46
N ALA A 2 0.90 -3.21 -17.35
CA ALA A 2 1.58 -2.30 -18.28
C ALA A 2 2.66 -1.37 -17.68
N GLN A 3 2.43 -0.78 -16.49
CA GLN A 3 3.44 0.06 -15.82
C GLN A 3 4.66 -0.73 -15.34
N LEU A 4 4.46 -1.92 -14.78
CA LEU A 4 5.55 -2.77 -14.28
C LEU A 4 6.43 -3.22 -15.46
N ASP A 5 5.79 -3.68 -16.53
CA ASP A 5 6.47 -4.16 -17.73
C ASP A 5 7.29 -3.02 -18.38
N HIS A 6 6.75 -1.79 -18.41
CA HIS A 6 7.47 -0.62 -18.88
C HIS A 6 8.75 -0.35 -18.08
N PHE A 7 8.68 -0.33 -16.75
CA PHE A 7 9.86 -0.07 -15.92
C PHE A 7 10.90 -1.19 -16.03
N VAL A 8 10.47 -2.45 -16.10
CA VAL A 8 11.37 -3.58 -16.34
C VAL A 8 12.05 -3.45 -17.72
N ALA A 9 11.30 -3.09 -18.76
CA ALA A 9 11.86 -2.87 -20.11
C ALA A 9 12.87 -1.72 -20.16
N CYS A 10 12.70 -0.70 -19.32
CA CYS A 10 13.67 0.38 -19.13
C CYS A 10 14.89 -0.01 -18.26
N GLY A 11 14.96 -1.26 -17.77
CA GLY A 11 16.09 -1.77 -17.00
C GLY A 11 16.01 -1.55 -15.48
N TYR A 12 14.86 -1.12 -14.96
CA TYR A 12 14.67 -0.97 -13.51
C TYR A 12 14.36 -2.31 -12.85
N SER A 13 14.90 -2.51 -11.64
CA SER A 13 14.42 -3.55 -10.73
C SER A 13 13.13 -3.07 -10.06
N VAL A 14 12.05 -3.83 -10.22
CA VAL A 14 10.72 -3.44 -9.74
C VAL A 14 10.25 -4.39 -8.65
N LEU A 15 9.86 -3.85 -7.50
CA LEU A 15 9.17 -4.58 -6.44
C LEU A 15 7.71 -4.12 -6.40
N ALA A 16 6.80 -5.00 -6.79
CA ALA A 16 5.36 -4.85 -6.60
C ALA A 16 4.87 -5.97 -5.69
N TYR A 17 4.03 -5.63 -4.71
CA TYR A 17 3.53 -6.57 -3.72
C TYR A 17 2.04 -6.36 -3.50
N ASP A 18 1.36 -7.43 -3.09
CA ASP A 18 0.00 -7.36 -2.60
C ASP A 18 0.04 -7.01 -1.11
N ALA A 19 -0.57 -5.89 -0.71
CA ALA A 19 -0.68 -5.53 0.70
C ALA A 19 -1.44 -6.62 1.48
N TYR A 20 -1.18 -6.71 2.79
CA TYR A 20 -1.92 -7.62 3.66
C TYR A 20 -3.44 -7.34 3.55
N GLY A 21 -4.25 -8.38 3.32
CA GLY A 21 -5.68 -8.24 2.97
C GLY A 21 -6.00 -8.19 1.47
N CYS A 22 -5.01 -8.02 0.60
CA CYS A 22 -5.20 -7.84 -0.84
C CYS A 22 -4.61 -8.98 -1.67
N GLY A 23 -5.08 -9.12 -2.92
CA GLY A 23 -4.46 -9.96 -3.95
C GLY A 23 -4.15 -11.39 -3.48
N ARG A 24 -2.88 -11.79 -3.51
CA ARG A 24 -2.39 -13.11 -3.09
C ARG A 24 -1.89 -13.16 -1.64
N SER A 25 -1.90 -12.02 -0.94
CA SER A 25 -1.51 -11.95 0.46
C SER A 25 -2.60 -12.51 1.38
N PRO A 26 -2.26 -12.95 2.62
CA PRO A 26 -3.23 -13.43 3.59
C PRO A 26 -4.30 -12.39 3.91
N LYS A 27 -5.50 -12.88 4.28
CA LYS A 27 -6.69 -12.04 4.56
C LYS A 27 -7.38 -12.50 5.85
N PRO A 28 -6.70 -12.37 7.00
CA PRO A 28 -7.31 -12.68 8.30
C PRO A 28 -8.57 -11.85 8.57
N LEU A 29 -9.38 -12.29 9.53
CA LEU A 29 -10.59 -11.57 9.91
C LEU A 29 -10.32 -10.54 11.02
N GLU A 30 -9.19 -10.68 11.70
CA GLU A 30 -8.73 -9.82 12.78
C GLU A 30 -8.44 -8.40 12.25
N TRP A 31 -9.27 -7.44 12.65
CA TRP A 31 -9.20 -6.07 12.12
C TRP A 31 -7.91 -5.36 12.53
N GLU A 32 -7.37 -5.70 13.70
CA GLU A 32 -6.16 -5.13 14.27
C GLU A 32 -4.94 -5.36 13.37
N CYS A 33 -4.93 -6.45 12.59
CA CYS A 33 -3.90 -6.76 11.60
C CYS A 33 -3.84 -5.74 10.45
N TYR A 34 -4.89 -4.92 10.27
CA TYR A 34 -4.97 -3.90 9.23
C TYR A 34 -4.72 -2.48 9.75
N SER A 35 -4.24 -2.35 10.98
CA SER A 35 -3.87 -1.04 11.50
C SER A 35 -2.77 -0.41 10.63
N THR A 36 -2.76 0.92 10.55
CA THR A 36 -1.73 1.64 9.78
C THR A 36 -0.32 1.26 10.24
N ALA A 37 -0.12 1.01 11.53
CA ALA A 37 1.18 0.63 12.07
C ALA A 37 1.64 -0.75 11.57
N GLU A 38 0.74 -1.74 11.51
CA GLU A 38 1.05 -3.08 10.98
C GLU A 38 1.37 -3.01 9.47
N LEU A 39 0.54 -2.30 8.68
CA LEU A 39 0.78 -2.15 7.24
C LEU A 39 2.07 -1.39 6.92
N GLU A 40 2.44 -0.39 7.74
CA GLU A 40 3.74 0.28 7.65
C GLU A 40 4.89 -0.68 7.98
N ALA A 41 4.75 -1.49 9.02
CA ALA A 41 5.76 -2.46 9.42
C ALA A 41 6.01 -3.50 8.31
N ASP A 42 4.96 -3.98 7.66
CA ASP A 42 5.04 -4.88 6.49
C ASP A 42 5.83 -4.24 5.34
N LEU A 43 5.50 -2.99 4.98
CA LEU A 43 6.21 -2.29 3.90
C LEU A 43 7.69 -2.07 4.27
N VAL A 44 8.00 -1.69 5.51
CA VAL A 44 9.39 -1.60 5.98
C VAL A 44 10.10 -2.95 5.90
N ALA A 45 9.44 -4.05 6.28
CA ALA A 45 10.00 -5.39 6.21
C ALA A 45 10.32 -5.80 4.76
N LEU A 46 9.40 -5.53 3.82
CA LEU A 46 9.60 -5.77 2.38
C LEU A 46 10.79 -4.98 1.83
N LEU A 47 10.86 -3.69 2.12
CA LEU A 47 11.98 -2.83 1.70
C LEU A 47 13.30 -3.30 2.30
N ARG A 48 13.31 -3.74 3.57
CA ARG A 48 14.52 -4.29 4.18
C ARG A 48 14.93 -5.61 3.55
N ARG A 49 13.98 -6.46 3.18
CA ARG A 49 14.24 -7.82 2.69
C ARG A 49 14.66 -7.87 1.22
N PHE A 50 14.06 -7.04 0.38
CA PHE A 50 14.17 -7.16 -1.09
C PHE A 50 14.88 -5.99 -1.75
N VAL A 51 14.92 -4.81 -1.12
CA VAL A 51 15.60 -3.65 -1.69
C VAL A 51 17.02 -3.56 -1.17
N THR A 52 17.99 -3.75 -2.07
CA THR A 52 19.42 -3.72 -1.78
C THR A 52 19.99 -2.32 -1.84
N ASN A 53 19.61 -1.50 -2.83
CA ASN A 53 20.06 -0.11 -2.98
C ASN A 53 18.95 0.89 -2.65
N ARG A 54 18.77 1.12 -1.35
CA ARG A 54 17.67 1.92 -0.82
C ARG A 54 17.82 3.42 -1.14
N THR A 55 19.04 3.93 -1.18
CA THR A 55 19.33 5.34 -1.50
C THR A 55 19.09 5.70 -2.97
N SER A 56 18.91 4.72 -3.86
CA SER A 56 18.45 4.93 -5.25
C SER A 56 17.03 4.40 -5.51
N THR A 57 16.27 4.08 -4.46
CA THR A 57 14.92 3.52 -4.59
C THR A 57 13.84 4.60 -4.57
N VAL A 58 12.92 4.58 -5.54
CA VAL A 58 11.74 5.45 -5.57
C VAL A 58 10.50 4.64 -5.17
N LEU A 59 9.71 5.15 -4.22
CA LEU A 59 8.41 4.55 -3.90
C LEU A 59 7.33 5.16 -4.80
N ILE A 60 6.58 4.30 -5.49
CA ILE A 60 5.42 4.70 -6.28
C ILE A 60 4.18 4.17 -5.56
N ALA A 61 3.22 5.06 -5.28
CA ALA A 61 2.03 4.70 -4.53
C ALA A 61 0.77 5.37 -5.08
N HIS A 62 -0.38 4.75 -4.86
CA HIS A 62 -1.68 5.26 -5.26
C HIS A 62 -2.69 5.16 -4.11
N SER A 63 -3.57 6.15 -3.98
CA SER A 63 -4.65 6.17 -2.99
C SER A 63 -4.13 5.93 -1.56
N MET A 64 -4.64 4.92 -0.84
CA MET A 64 -4.22 4.56 0.53
C MET A 64 -2.71 4.31 0.63
N GLY A 65 -2.09 3.71 -0.40
CA GLY A 65 -0.65 3.46 -0.41
C GLY A 65 0.19 4.74 -0.29
N CYS A 66 -0.35 5.89 -0.70
CA CYS A 66 0.33 7.17 -0.58
C CYS A 66 0.56 7.54 0.89
N SER A 67 -0.39 7.26 1.77
CA SER A 67 -0.27 7.55 3.21
C SER A 67 0.84 6.71 3.84
N LEU A 68 0.95 5.43 3.48
CA LEU A 68 2.03 4.54 3.95
C LEU A 68 3.40 5.01 3.44
N ALA A 69 3.52 5.28 2.14
CA ALA A 69 4.78 5.73 1.53
C ALA A 69 5.26 7.06 2.12
N LEU A 70 4.34 8.01 2.32
CA LEU A 70 4.65 9.29 2.94
C LEU A 70 5.07 9.15 4.41
N SER A 71 4.37 8.29 5.17
CA SER A 71 4.69 8.04 6.58
C SER A 71 6.09 7.45 6.75
N ILE A 72 6.47 6.45 5.95
CA ILE A 72 7.80 5.84 5.99
C ILE A 72 8.89 6.85 5.64
N ALA A 73 8.67 7.67 4.62
CA ALA A 73 9.61 8.72 4.23
C ALA A 73 9.75 9.79 5.33
N ALA A 74 8.64 10.25 5.91
CA ALA A 74 8.64 11.25 6.96
C ALA A 74 9.31 10.77 8.26
N LYS A 75 9.10 9.50 8.61
CA LYS A 75 9.74 8.84 9.77
C LYS A 75 11.19 8.42 9.51
N ALA A 76 11.67 8.54 8.27
CA ALA A 76 12.96 8.03 7.81
C ALA A 76 13.21 6.55 8.19
N SER A 77 12.16 5.73 8.20
CA SER A 77 12.25 4.32 8.65
C SER A 77 13.15 3.48 7.74
N VAL A 78 13.23 3.88 6.47
CA VAL A 78 14.12 3.32 5.44
C VAL A 78 14.51 4.47 4.49
N PRO A 79 15.80 4.65 4.14
CA PRO A 79 16.19 5.70 3.19
C PRO A 79 15.61 5.39 1.81
N VAL A 80 14.99 6.36 1.17
CA VAL A 80 14.48 6.28 -0.21
C VAL A 80 14.91 7.52 -0.98
N ALA A 81 15.14 7.38 -2.29
CA ALA A 81 15.55 8.46 -3.18
C ALA A 81 14.42 9.46 -3.46
N GLY A 82 13.16 9.01 -3.41
CA GLY A 82 12.02 9.86 -3.68
C GLY A 82 10.68 9.12 -3.64
N LEU A 83 9.62 9.90 -3.80
CA LEU A 83 8.22 9.44 -3.81
C LEU A 83 7.51 9.91 -5.09
N CYS A 84 6.72 9.02 -5.69
CA CYS A 84 5.73 9.35 -6.71
C CYS A 84 4.35 8.97 -6.17
N LEU A 85 3.54 9.97 -5.81
CA LEU A 85 2.25 9.79 -5.16
C LEU A 85 1.11 10.11 -6.14
N LEU A 86 0.26 9.12 -6.42
CA LEU A 86 -0.84 9.22 -7.37
C LEU A 86 -2.17 9.31 -6.60
N GLY A 87 -2.88 10.43 -6.73
CA GLY A 87 -4.11 10.68 -5.98
C GLY A 87 -3.95 10.61 -4.45
N PRO A 88 -2.94 11.27 -3.84
CA PRO A 88 -2.77 11.24 -2.39
C PRO A 88 -3.90 11.97 -1.66
N PHE A 89 -4.28 11.46 -0.49
CA PHE A 89 -5.12 12.18 0.47
C PHE A 89 -4.32 12.42 1.74
N VAL A 90 -4.01 13.68 2.03
CA VAL A 90 -3.28 14.07 3.26
C VAL A 90 -4.24 14.30 4.43
N ARG A 91 -5.49 14.64 4.12
CA ARG A 91 -6.62 14.69 5.06
C ARG A 91 -7.81 14.03 4.38
N ALA A 92 -8.48 13.11 5.07
CA ALA A 92 -9.72 12.55 4.59
C ALA A 92 -10.78 13.67 4.53
N PRO A 93 -11.39 13.97 3.38
CA PRO A 93 -12.60 14.77 3.35
C PRO A 93 -13.66 14.09 4.22
N GLU A 94 -14.44 14.85 5.01
CA GLU A 94 -15.55 14.29 5.83
C GLU A 94 -16.56 13.47 5.01
N ALA A 95 -16.62 13.70 3.69
CA ALA A 95 -17.46 13.02 2.73
C ALA A 95 -16.79 11.87 1.96
N ALA A 96 -15.53 11.52 2.24
CA ALA A 96 -14.72 10.67 1.34
C ALA A 96 -14.94 9.16 1.46
N ALA A 97 -15.53 8.68 2.55
CA ALA A 97 -15.91 7.28 2.62
C ALA A 97 -17.17 7.08 1.78
N HIS A 98 -17.03 6.41 0.64
CA HIS A 98 -18.16 5.96 -0.17
C HIS A 98 -19.20 5.31 0.76
N PRO A 99 -20.51 5.60 0.63
CA PRO A 99 -21.54 5.14 1.57
C PRO A 99 -21.52 3.64 1.85
N LEU A 100 -21.04 2.84 0.89
CA LEU A 100 -20.73 1.42 1.06
C LEU A 100 -19.93 1.13 2.33
N PHE A 101 -18.86 1.89 2.60
CA PHE A 101 -17.98 1.72 3.76
C PHE A 101 -18.63 2.14 5.09
N ARG A 102 -19.88 2.63 5.08
CA ARG A 102 -20.68 2.90 6.28
C ARG A 102 -21.60 1.74 6.65
N LEU A 103 -21.68 0.69 5.82
CA LEU A 103 -22.49 -0.49 6.12
C LEU A 103 -21.89 -1.30 7.29
N PRO A 104 -22.73 -2.01 8.07
CA PRO A 104 -22.24 -2.93 9.09
C PRO A 104 -21.27 -3.95 8.51
N HIS A 105 -20.24 -4.34 9.29
CA HIS A 105 -19.20 -5.28 8.84
C HIS A 105 -19.78 -6.55 8.20
N GLY A 106 -20.82 -7.16 8.80
CA GLY A 106 -21.46 -8.35 8.24
C GLY A 106 -21.99 -8.15 6.81
N CYS A 107 -22.53 -6.97 6.48
CA CYS A 107 -22.98 -6.65 5.13
C CYS A 107 -21.80 -6.51 4.16
N LEU A 108 -20.67 -5.95 4.60
CA LEU A 108 -19.45 -5.84 3.81
C LEU A 108 -18.83 -7.23 3.56
N THR A 109 -18.84 -8.11 4.56
CA THR A 109 -18.32 -9.49 4.45
C THR A 109 -19.12 -10.31 3.43
N LEU A 110 -20.43 -10.09 3.32
CA LEU A 110 -21.25 -10.74 2.29
C LEU A 110 -20.88 -10.31 0.85
N LEU A 111 -20.31 -9.11 0.68
CA LEU A 111 -19.84 -8.61 -0.62
C LEU A 111 -18.43 -9.10 -0.97
N GLN A 112 -17.65 -9.54 0.03
CA GLN A 112 -16.27 -9.97 -0.14
C GLN A 112 -16.08 -11.05 -1.22
N PRO A 113 -16.94 -12.09 -1.34
CA PRO A 113 -16.82 -13.10 -2.40
C PRO A 113 -17.01 -12.55 -3.81
N MET A 114 -17.68 -11.40 -3.97
CA MET A 114 -17.94 -10.77 -5.26
C MET A 114 -16.80 -9.86 -5.73
N LEU A 115 -15.85 -9.56 -4.85
CA LEU A 115 -14.71 -8.67 -5.10
C LEU A 115 -13.39 -9.42 -5.31
N ALA A 116 -13.40 -10.75 -5.14
CA ALA A 116 -12.25 -11.64 -5.25
C ALA A 116 -12.01 -12.11 -6.70
#